data_AF-C6R941-F1
#
_entry.id   AF-C6R941-F1
#
_cell.length_a   1.000
_cell.length_b   1.000
_cell.length_c   1.000
_cell.angle_alpha   90.00
_cell.angle_beta   90.00
_cell.angle_gamma   90.00
#
_symmetry.space_group_name_H-M   'P 1'
#
loop_
_entity.id
_entity.type
_entity.pdbx_description
1 polymer ?
#
loop_
_entity_poly.entity_id
_entity_poly.type
_entity_poly.pdbx_seq_one_letter_code
_entity_poly.pdbx_strand_id
1 'polypeptide(L)'
;MPPPYSRPTCALARSPCGSCGSPRLKDWQAGTTGIPLVDAGMRELWATGYMHNRVRMVVGSFLTKNLGIHWRLGEEWFWDTLVDADAASNPFNWQWVAGCGDDAAPFFRIFNPETQAKRFDPDGEYVRRWAPALSAPPIVDLQESRQAALDAYAEIKD
;
A
#
# COMPACT_ATOMS: atom_id res chain seq x y z
N MET A 1 -14.53 -17.54 31.10
CA MET A 1 -13.64 -16.46 30.59
C MET A 1 -12.69 -17.06 29.57
N PRO A 2 -12.90 -16.79 28.27
CA PRO A 2 -11.95 -17.13 27.20
C PRO A 2 -10.87 -16.03 27.04
N PRO A 3 -9.73 -16.32 26.40
CA PRO A 3 -8.63 -15.35 26.20
C PRO A 3 -9.02 -14.21 25.22
N PRO A 4 -8.44 -13.00 25.35
CA PRO A 4 -8.90 -11.80 24.63
C PRO A 4 -8.48 -11.68 23.14
N TYR A 5 -7.82 -12.67 22.55
CA TYR A 5 -7.37 -12.59 21.14
C TYR A 5 -7.66 -13.88 20.36
N SER A 6 -8.95 -14.16 20.16
CA SER A 6 -9.40 -15.02 19.07
C SER A 6 -9.55 -14.16 17.82
N ARG A 7 -8.67 -14.38 16.82
CA ARG A 7 -8.78 -13.79 15.47
C ARG A 7 -10.21 -14.00 14.95
N PRO A 8 -10.89 -12.99 14.40
CA PRO A 8 -12.17 -13.21 13.77
C PRO A 8 -11.96 -14.15 12.59
N THR A 9 -12.43 -15.38 12.73
CA THR A 9 -12.64 -16.30 11.62
C THR A 9 -13.48 -15.57 10.58
N CYS A 10 -12.96 -15.53 9.36
CA CYS A 10 -13.62 -15.04 8.16
C CYS A 10 -14.99 -15.73 8.00
N ALA A 11 -16.02 -15.18 8.62
CA ALA A 11 -17.37 -15.68 8.59
C ALA A 11 -18.32 -14.53 8.92
N LEU A 12 -18.55 -13.66 7.93
CA LEU A 12 -19.82 -12.98 7.63
C LEU A 12 -19.57 -11.80 6.68
N ALA A 13 -19.31 -12.11 5.41
CA ALA A 13 -19.58 -11.20 4.30
C ALA A 13 -19.99 -12.04 3.08
N ARG A 14 -21.30 -12.22 2.87
CA ARG A 14 -21.86 -12.78 1.64
C ARG A 14 -21.67 -11.77 0.52
N SER A 15 -20.56 -11.87 -0.19
CA SER A 15 -20.30 -11.30 -1.51
C SER A 15 -19.26 -12.22 -2.17
N PRO A 16 -19.28 -12.43 -3.51
CA PRO A 16 -18.32 -13.32 -4.14
C PRO A 16 -16.92 -12.75 -3.93
N CYS A 17 -16.15 -13.45 -3.09
CA CYS A 17 -14.81 -13.06 -2.68
C CYS A 17 -13.88 -13.10 -3.91
N GLY A 18 -13.47 -11.91 -4.38
CA GLY A 18 -12.41 -11.74 -5.37
C GLY A 18 -11.01 -11.69 -4.77
N SER A 19 -10.79 -12.14 -3.53
CA SER A 19 -9.47 -12.06 -2.88
C SER A 19 -9.27 -13.15 -1.84
N CYS A 20 -9.12 -14.40 -2.26
CA CYS A 20 -8.20 -15.27 -1.53
C CYS A 20 -6.79 -14.66 -1.73
N GLY A 21 -6.15 -14.25 -0.63
CA GLY A 21 -5.05 -13.28 -0.63
C GLY A 21 -4.05 -13.43 -1.78
N SER A 22 -4.12 -12.49 -2.73
CA SER A 22 -3.23 -12.43 -3.89
C SER A 22 -1.77 -12.52 -3.42
N PRO A 23 -0.89 -13.31 -4.06
CA PRO A 23 0.54 -13.35 -3.72
C PRO A 23 1.14 -11.93 -3.62
N ARG A 24 0.70 -11.02 -4.50
CA ARG A 24 1.10 -9.61 -4.53
C ARG A 24 0.75 -8.85 -3.24
N LEU A 25 -0.37 -9.17 -2.60
CA LEU A 25 -0.74 -8.55 -1.31
C LEU A 25 0.22 -9.01 -0.21
N LYS A 26 0.58 -10.29 -0.19
CA LYS A 26 1.52 -10.82 0.81
C LYS A 26 2.92 -10.23 0.63
N ASP A 27 3.37 -10.10 -0.61
CA ASP A 27 4.65 -9.47 -0.92
C ASP A 27 4.66 -7.99 -0.50
N TRP A 28 3.55 -7.28 -0.70
CA TRP A 28 3.39 -5.92 -0.21
C TRP A 28 3.41 -5.86 1.32
N GLN A 29 2.63 -6.68 2.02
CA GLN A 29 2.60 -6.73 3.49
C GLN A 29 3.97 -7.06 4.10
N ALA A 30 4.73 -7.96 3.47
CA ALA A 30 6.05 -8.39 3.92
C ALA A 30 7.20 -7.45 3.50
N GLY A 31 6.96 -6.49 2.60
CA GLY A 31 8.02 -5.65 2.04
C GLY A 31 9.02 -6.46 1.21
N THR A 32 8.52 -7.34 0.34
CA THR A 32 9.29 -8.16 -0.60
C THR A 32 8.88 -7.91 -2.05
N THR A 33 8.42 -6.70 -2.35
CA THR A 33 7.91 -6.30 -3.67
C THR A 33 9.01 -6.10 -4.71
N GLY A 34 10.26 -5.95 -4.28
CA GLY A 34 11.39 -5.59 -5.14
C GLY A 34 11.44 -4.10 -5.47
N ILE A 35 10.56 -3.29 -4.87
CA ILE A 35 10.53 -1.83 -5.01
C ILE A 35 11.13 -1.20 -3.75
N PRO A 36 12.35 -0.63 -3.80
CA PRO A 36 13.13 -0.32 -2.60
C PRO A 36 12.41 0.58 -1.58
N LEU A 37 11.74 1.64 -2.05
CA LEU A 37 11.04 2.58 -1.18
C LEU A 37 9.79 1.96 -0.53
N VAL A 38 9.09 1.09 -1.26
CA VAL A 38 7.90 0.39 -0.75
C VAL A 38 8.33 -0.64 0.28
N ASP A 39 9.34 -1.44 -0.03
CA ASP A 39 9.89 -2.47 0.86
C ASP A 39 10.44 -1.83 2.15
N ALA A 40 11.15 -0.71 2.03
CA ALA A 40 11.62 0.06 3.18
C ALA A 40 10.47 0.55 4.08
N GLY A 41 9.39 1.07 3.48
CA GLY A 41 8.19 1.47 4.22
C GLY A 41 7.54 0.32 4.98
N MET A 42 7.28 -0.78 4.30
CA MET A 42 6.57 -1.92 4.90
C MET A 42 7.41 -2.59 6.00
N ARG A 43 8.74 -2.61 5.86
CA ARG A 43 9.66 -3.09 6.90
C ARG A 43 9.78 -2.13 8.08
N GLU A 44 9.81 -0.81 7.86
CA GLU A 44 9.75 0.19 8.93
C GLU A 44 8.48 0.01 9.77
N LEU A 45 7.33 -0.10 9.09
CA LEU A 45 6.03 -0.32 9.71
C LEU A 45 6.04 -1.57 10.59
N TRP A 46 6.51 -2.69 10.07
CA TRP A 46 6.56 -3.94 10.83
C TRP A 46 7.50 -3.87 12.04
N ALA A 47 8.64 -3.19 11.90
CA ALA A 47 9.64 -3.11 12.95
C ALA A 47 9.28 -2.11 14.06
N THR A 48 8.56 -1.03 13.74
CA THR A 48 8.37 0.12 14.64
C THR A 48 6.92 0.44 14.96
N GLY A 49 5.97 -0.06 14.16
CA GLY A 49 4.57 0.36 14.21
C GLY A 49 4.35 1.80 13.70
N TYR A 50 5.36 2.43 13.11
CA TYR A 50 5.28 3.78 12.56
C TYR A 50 5.67 3.76 11.08
N MET A 51 5.14 4.72 10.32
CA MET A 51 5.58 4.97 8.95
C MET A 51 5.47 6.45 8.64
N HIS A 52 6.49 7.05 8.05
CA HIS A 52 6.41 8.46 7.67
C HIS A 52 5.29 8.71 6.63
N ASN A 53 4.53 9.80 6.78
CA ASN A 53 3.35 10.09 5.96
C ASN A 53 3.62 10.05 4.43
N ARG A 54 4.76 10.57 3.98
CA ARG A 54 5.15 10.49 2.56
C ARG A 54 5.24 9.05 2.07
N VAL A 55 5.76 8.16 2.90
CA VAL A 55 5.91 6.74 2.58
C VAL A 55 4.54 6.06 2.61
N ARG A 56 3.65 6.40 3.57
CA ARG A 56 2.25 5.94 3.60
C ARG A 56 1.53 6.23 2.28
N MET A 57 1.69 7.43 1.73
CA MET A 57 1.13 7.81 0.43
C MET A 57 1.68 6.95 -0.72
N VAL A 58 2.98 6.67 -0.73
CA VAL A 58 3.64 5.88 -1.78
C VAL A 58 3.19 4.42 -1.72
N VAL A 59 3.21 3.79 -0.54
CA VAL A 59 2.83 2.38 -0.40
C VAL A 59 1.34 2.17 -0.66
N GLY A 60 0.49 3.13 -0.27
CA GLY A 60 -0.93 3.10 -0.57
C GLY A 60 -1.20 3.24 -2.07
N SER A 61 -0.51 4.19 -2.73
CA SER A 61 -0.67 4.40 -4.18
C SER A 61 -0.20 3.17 -4.94
N PHE A 62 0.89 2.56 -4.51
CA PHE A 62 1.41 1.34 -5.11
C PHE A 62 0.41 0.18 -4.99
N LEU A 63 -0.18 -0.02 -3.81
CA LEU A 63 -1.20 -1.05 -3.59
C LEU A 63 -2.41 -0.84 -4.52
N THR A 64 -2.96 0.37 -4.56
CA THR A 64 -4.23 0.63 -5.27
C THR A 64 -4.07 0.81 -6.77
N LYS A 65 -2.96 1.43 -7.21
CA LYS A 65 -2.76 1.86 -8.60
C LYS A 65 -1.85 0.91 -9.38
N ASN A 66 -0.76 0.46 -8.77
CA ASN A 66 0.18 -0.44 -9.45
C ASN A 66 -0.22 -1.92 -9.31
N LEU A 67 -0.69 -2.34 -8.14
CA LEU A 67 -1.14 -3.72 -7.92
C LEU A 67 -2.63 -3.92 -8.23
N GLY A 68 -3.41 -2.84 -8.34
CA GLY A 68 -4.86 -2.91 -8.57
C GLY A 68 -5.62 -3.54 -7.40
N ILE A 69 -5.05 -3.53 -6.19
CA ILE A 69 -5.65 -4.16 -5.01
C ILE A 69 -6.55 -3.17 -4.30
N HIS A 70 -7.70 -3.65 -3.82
CA HIS A 70 -8.67 -2.81 -3.13
C HIS A 70 -8.10 -2.21 -1.84
N TRP A 71 -8.24 -0.88 -1.69
CA TRP A 71 -7.63 -0.10 -0.60
C TRP A 71 -7.99 -0.57 0.80
N ARG A 72 -9.20 -1.12 1.01
CA ARG A 72 -9.63 -1.68 2.30
C ARG A 72 -8.67 -2.73 2.86
N LEU A 73 -8.05 -3.53 2.00
CA LEU A 73 -7.07 -4.54 2.44
C LEU A 73 -5.79 -3.90 2.99
N GLY A 74 -5.42 -2.74 2.47
CA GLY A 74 -4.32 -1.94 3.01
C GLY A 74 -4.71 -1.20 4.29
N GLU A 75 -5.95 -0.70 4.35
CA GLU A 75 -6.52 -0.04 5.53
C GLU A 75 -6.58 -0.98 6.74
N GLU A 76 -7.11 -2.20 6.54
CA GLU A 76 -7.14 -3.25 7.56
C GLU A 76 -5.73 -3.64 8.02
N TRP A 77 -4.77 -3.75 7.11
CA TRP A 77 -3.38 -4.02 7.46
C TRP A 77 -2.77 -2.90 8.31
N PHE A 78 -3.03 -1.64 7.94
CA PHE A 78 -2.56 -0.47 8.68
C PHE A 78 -3.22 -0.37 10.05
N TRP A 79 -4.50 -0.73 10.15
CA TRP A 79 -5.22 -0.79 11.43
C TRP A 79 -4.54 -1.74 12.42
N ASP A 80 -4.09 -2.91 11.95
CA ASP A 80 -3.47 -3.92 12.80
C ASP A 80 -1.98 -3.63 13.12
N THR A 81 -1.31 -2.78 12.35
CA THR A 81 0.15 -2.60 12.43
C THR A 81 0.61 -1.21 12.85
N LEU A 82 -0.18 -0.17 12.61
CA LEU A 82 0.17 1.18 13.04
C LEU A 82 -0.16 1.42 14.50
N VAL A 83 0.81 1.96 15.24
CA VAL A 83 0.60 2.41 16.61
C VAL A 83 -0.30 3.66 16.68
N ASP A 84 -0.34 4.44 15.60
CA ASP A 84 -1.13 5.66 15.46
C ASP A 84 -2.38 5.48 14.58
N ALA A 85 -2.85 4.24 14.42
CA ALA A 85 -4.09 3.96 13.71
C ALA A 85 -5.29 4.69 14.36
N ASP A 86 -6.01 5.46 13.55
CA ASP A 86 -7.18 6.23 13.97
C ASP A 86 -8.35 5.99 13.01
N ALA A 87 -9.56 5.87 13.57
CA ALA A 87 -10.76 5.47 12.84
C ALA A 87 -11.22 6.50 11.80
N ALA A 88 -10.82 7.77 11.93
CA ALA A 88 -11.09 8.79 10.93
C ALA A 88 -9.91 8.91 9.95
N SER A 89 -8.70 9.07 10.49
CA SER A 89 -7.51 9.42 9.72
C SER A 89 -7.04 8.28 8.81
N ASN A 90 -7.08 7.03 9.27
CA ASN A 90 -6.62 5.90 8.45
C ASN A 90 -7.52 5.69 7.22
N PRO A 91 -8.85 5.50 7.35
CA PRO A 91 -9.71 5.31 6.19
C PRO A 91 -9.75 6.53 5.26
N PHE A 92 -9.65 7.75 5.79
CA PHE A 92 -9.65 8.96 4.99
C PHE A 92 -8.38 9.07 4.12
N ASN A 93 -7.21 8.80 4.69
CA ASN A 93 -5.97 8.79 3.91
C ASN A 93 -5.96 7.70 2.83
N TRP A 94 -6.49 6.51 3.12
CA TRP A 94 -6.61 5.44 2.13
C TRP A 94 -7.53 5.79 0.97
N GLN A 95 -8.67 6.41 1.26
CA GLN A 95 -9.60 6.94 0.26
C GLN A 95 -8.94 8.02 -0.60
N TRP A 96 -8.26 8.98 0.04
CA TRP A 96 -7.53 10.04 -0.64
C TRP A 96 -6.50 9.49 -1.63
N VAL A 97 -5.71 8.48 -1.23
CA VAL A 97 -4.70 7.85 -2.08
C VAL A 97 -5.32 6.98 -3.18
N ALA A 98 -6.40 6.26 -2.88
CA ALA A 98 -7.14 5.47 -3.87
C ALA A 98 -7.82 6.36 -4.92
N GLY A 99 -8.00 7.65 -4.63
CA GLY A 99 -8.71 8.58 -5.50
C GLY A 99 -10.22 8.37 -5.45
N CYS A 100 -10.75 7.92 -4.31
CA CYS A 100 -12.18 7.80 -4.06
C CYS A 100 -12.56 8.58 -2.79
N GLY A 101 -13.80 9.06 -2.71
CA GLY A 101 -14.27 9.86 -1.57
C GLY A 101 -14.15 11.37 -1.78
N ASP A 102 -14.30 12.12 -0.68
CA ASP A 102 -14.32 13.58 -0.66
C ASP A 102 -12.89 14.16 -0.63
N ASP A 103 -12.64 15.22 -1.40
CA ASP A 103 -11.30 15.81 -1.68
C ASP A 103 -10.21 14.78 -2.10
N ALA A 104 -10.62 13.68 -2.72
CA ALA A 104 -9.69 12.64 -3.11
C ALA A 104 -8.66 13.13 -4.15
N ALA A 105 -7.43 12.62 -4.07
CA ALA A 105 -6.45 12.91 -5.10
C ALA A 105 -7.03 12.52 -6.47
N PRO A 106 -6.81 13.33 -7.53
CA PRO A 106 -7.29 12.97 -8.86
C PRO A 106 -6.84 11.56 -9.23
N PHE A 107 -7.73 10.73 -9.77
CA PHE A 107 -7.48 9.30 -9.98
C PHE A 107 -6.23 8.98 -10.80
N PHE A 108 -5.83 9.90 -11.70
CA PHE A 108 -4.60 9.84 -12.51
C PHE A 108 -3.31 10.16 -11.74
N ARG A 109 -3.40 10.62 -10.49
CA ARG A 109 -2.25 10.92 -9.63
C ARG A 109 -1.66 9.63 -9.06
N ILE A 110 -0.80 9.00 -9.85
CA ILE A 110 -0.04 7.80 -9.46
C ILE A 110 1.35 8.23 -8.99
N PHE A 111 1.69 7.92 -7.74
CA PHE A 111 3.01 8.19 -7.18
C PHE A 111 4.03 7.21 -7.74
N ASN A 112 5.07 7.71 -8.44
CA ASN A 112 6.18 6.86 -8.88
C ASN A 112 7.19 6.70 -7.73
N PRO A 113 7.36 5.48 -7.16
CA PRO A 113 8.23 5.24 -6.01
C PRO A 113 9.68 5.68 -6.22
N GLU A 114 10.24 5.50 -7.43
CA GLU A 114 11.61 5.89 -7.74
C GLU A 114 11.81 7.41 -7.73
N THR A 115 10.85 8.14 -8.30
CA THR A 115 10.91 9.62 -8.29
C THR A 115 10.72 10.18 -6.89
N GLN A 116 9.89 9.53 -6.05
CA GLN A 116 9.71 9.92 -4.67
C GLN A 116 10.96 9.64 -3.85
N ALA A 117 11.62 8.50 -4.06
CA ALA A 117 12.90 8.18 -3.43
C ALA A 117 13.96 9.23 -3.81
N LYS A 118 14.15 9.51 -5.11
CA LYS A 118 15.12 10.52 -5.57
C LYS A 118 14.88 11.91 -4.97
N ARG A 119 13.62 12.27 -4.71
CA ARG A 119 13.26 13.59 -4.19
C ARG A 119 13.36 13.70 -2.67
N PHE A 120 12.97 12.66 -1.94
CA PHE A 120 12.80 12.71 -0.48
C PHE A 120 13.81 11.86 0.29
N ASP A 121 14.57 11.01 -0.41
CA ASP A 121 15.70 10.23 0.09
C ASP A 121 16.86 10.29 -0.93
N PRO A 122 17.39 11.49 -1.25
CA PRO A 122 18.37 11.68 -2.32
C PRO A 122 19.66 10.88 -2.08
N ASP A 123 20.05 10.76 -0.81
CA ASP A 123 21.21 9.99 -0.40
C ASP A 123 20.91 8.50 -0.23
N GLY A 124 19.64 8.07 -0.28
CA GLY A 124 19.24 6.67 -0.10
C GLY A 124 19.38 6.14 1.33
N GLU A 125 19.46 7.02 2.34
CA GLU A 125 19.67 6.63 3.73
C GLU A 125 18.47 5.87 4.31
N TYR A 126 17.25 6.31 3.98
CA TYR A 126 16.04 5.67 4.45
C TYR A 126 15.92 4.26 3.87
N VAL A 127 16.11 4.11 2.56
CA VAL A 127 16.10 2.80 1.89
C VAL A 127 17.22 1.91 2.42
N ARG A 128 18.45 2.40 2.58
CA ARG A 128 19.54 1.59 3.14
C ARG A 128 19.28 1.13 4.57
N ARG A 129 18.61 1.94 5.39
CA ARG A 129 18.29 1.58 6.77
C ARG A 129 17.28 0.43 6.83
N TRP A 130 16.21 0.51 6.06
CA TRP A 130 15.07 -0.40 6.20
C TRP A 130 15.03 -1.53 5.15
N ALA A 131 15.63 -1.33 3.99
CA ALA A 131 15.73 -2.32 2.91
C ALA A 131 17.16 -2.39 2.30
N PRO A 132 18.20 -2.71 3.10
CA PRO A 132 19.59 -2.77 2.62
C PRO A 132 19.84 -3.87 1.57
N ALA A 133 19.07 -4.95 1.61
CA ALA A 133 19.15 -6.05 0.65
C ALA A 133 17.85 -6.12 -0.15
N LEU A 134 17.98 -6.07 -1.48
CA LEU A 134 16.88 -6.37 -2.39
C LEU A 134 16.61 -7.87 -2.34
N SER A 135 15.40 -8.24 -1.94
CA SER A 135 15.00 -9.62 -1.70
C SER A 135 14.55 -10.35 -2.96
N ALA A 136 14.13 -9.63 -4.01
CA ALA A 136 13.53 -10.20 -5.21
C ALA A 136 13.54 -9.18 -6.36
N PRO A 137 13.44 -9.62 -7.63
CA PRO A 137 13.10 -8.72 -8.72
C PRO A 137 11.72 -8.07 -8.49
N PRO A 138 11.47 -6.87 -9.04
CA PRO A 138 10.17 -6.20 -8.95
C PRO A 138 9.00 -7.10 -9.33
N ILE A 139 7.97 -7.17 -8.48
CA ILE A 139 6.75 -7.95 -8.74
C ILE A 139 5.87 -7.34 -9.85
N VAL A 140 6.12 -6.08 -10.21
CA VAL A 140 5.49 -5.33 -11.30
C VAL A 140 6.51 -4.43 -11.97
N ASP A 141 6.34 -4.20 -13.28
CA ASP A 141 6.96 -3.07 -13.94
C ASP A 141 6.20 -1.78 -13.60
N LEU A 142 6.91 -0.76 -13.12
CA LEU A 142 6.30 0.49 -12.65
C LEU A 142 5.71 1.34 -13.78
N GLN A 143 6.28 1.27 -14.98
CA GLN A 143 5.82 2.03 -16.14
C GLN A 143 4.60 1.37 -16.77
N GLU A 144 4.66 0.06 -17.01
CA GLU A 144 3.55 -0.71 -17.57
C GLU A 144 2.33 -0.69 -16.64
N SER A 145 2.52 -0.95 -15.34
CA SER A 145 1.42 -0.92 -14.37
C SER A 145 0.79 0.46 -14.23
N ARG A 146 1.58 1.53 -14.34
CA ARG A 146 1.06 2.90 -14.39
C ARG A 146 0.21 3.13 -15.63
N GLN A 147 0.69 2.70 -16.80
CA GLN A 147 -0.04 2.89 -18.05
C GLN A 147 -1.37 2.12 -18.02
N ALA A 148 -1.34 0.85 -17.62
CA ALA A 148 -2.54 0.03 -17.47
C ALA A 148 -3.58 0.66 -16.52
N ALA A 149 -3.13 1.27 -15.41
CA ALA A 149 -4.02 1.99 -14.51
C ALA A 149 -4.64 3.23 -15.17
N LEU A 150 -3.86 4.01 -15.90
CA LEU A 150 -4.36 5.18 -16.63
C LEU A 150 -5.35 4.81 -17.73
N ASP A 151 -5.09 3.72 -18.45
CA ASP A 151 -5.97 3.20 -19.49
C ASP A 151 -7.31 2.73 -18.90
N ALA A 152 -7.27 1.96 -17.81
CA ALA A 152 -8.48 1.54 -17.10
C ALA A 152 -9.31 2.74 -16.59
N TYR A 153 -8.66 3.86 -16.21
CA TYR A 153 -9.38 5.07 -15.83
C TYR A 153 -9.97 5.83 -17.01
N ALA A 154 -9.36 5.75 -18.19
CA ALA A 154 -9.93 6.35 -19.39
C ALA A 154 -11.24 5.67 -19.78
N GLU A 155 -11.35 4.35 -19.62
CA GLU A 155 -12.56 3.56 -19.90
C GLU A 155 -13.75 3.89 -18.98
N ILE A 156 -13.50 4.39 -17.76
CA ILE A 156 -14.54 4.73 -16.79
C ILE A 156 -15.10 6.15 -17.02
N LYS A 157 -14.43 6.96 -17.84
CA LYS A 157 -14.76 8.38 -18.02
C LYS A 157 -15.93 8.63 -19.00
N ASP A 158 -16.45 7.59 -19.63
CA ASP A 158 -17.63 7.62 -20.51
C ASP A 158 -18.91 7.19 -19.77
#